data_AF-A0A6B8MSG2-F1
#
_entry.id   AF-A0A6B8MSG2-F1
#
_cell.length_a   1.000
_cell.length_b   1.000
_cell.length_c   1.000
_cell.angle_alpha   90.00
_cell.angle_beta   90.00
_cell.angle_gamma   90.00
#
_symmetry.space_group_name_H-M   'P 1'
#
loop_
_entity.id
_entity.type
_entity.pdbx_description
1 polymer ?
#
loop_
_entity_poly.entity_id
_entity_poly.type
_entity_poly.pdbx_seq_one_letter_code
_entity_poly.pdbx_strand_id
1 'polypeptide(L)'
;MVFSAKILFAMLLLSFCSLVYAATYINFTRLILNETEREVTFQIKNEGDNAVLMQLWIDRDNIMDKPEVIKTPFLVSPPVFRLDGKESRIIRLQFIDDKNLLTKNTESLFWLNALEIPRKAKGKEGAALLQVAFRTRIKVFYRPLALAQLNTEQQLKNINVLKISCDDKYCIRIENRTPFHYSLLKVTLTNGKEINDLPQDGMILPYSFMDISSEKIVGTNQDIKSLTWIDDFGVERISLR
;
A
#
# COMPACT_ATOMS: atom_id res chain seq x y z
N MET A 1 -39.63 23.78 -26.95
CA MET A 1 -38.51 23.25 -27.77
C MET A 1 -37.16 23.26 -27.05
N VAL A 2 -36.80 24.30 -26.28
CA VAL A 2 -35.47 24.41 -25.64
C VAL A 2 -35.18 23.34 -24.56
N PHE A 3 -36.19 22.87 -23.84
CA PHE A 3 -36.02 21.85 -22.78
C PHE A 3 -35.64 20.47 -23.34
N SER A 4 -36.19 20.11 -24.52
CA SER A 4 -35.88 18.85 -25.20
C SER A 4 -34.45 18.81 -25.75
N ALA A 5 -33.92 19.95 -26.20
CA ALA A 5 -32.57 20.04 -26.75
C ALA A 5 -31.49 19.88 -25.65
N LYS A 6 -31.75 20.41 -24.44
CA LYS A 6 -30.83 20.25 -23.30
C LYS A 6 -30.76 18.80 -22.80
N ILE A 7 -31.90 18.09 -22.80
CA ILE A 7 -31.94 16.66 -22.45
C ILE A 7 -31.19 15.82 -23.50
N LEU A 8 -31.38 16.14 -24.80
CA LEU A 8 -30.67 15.46 -25.88
C LEU A 8 -29.15 15.69 -25.82
N PHE A 9 -28.72 16.92 -25.51
CA PHE A 9 -27.31 17.27 -25.35
C PHE A 9 -26.69 16.61 -24.11
N ALA A 10 -27.44 16.48 -23.00
CA ALA A 10 -27.00 15.76 -21.81
C ALA A 10 -26.86 14.25 -22.07
N MET A 11 -27.79 13.62 -22.79
CA MET A 11 -27.67 12.21 -23.20
C MET A 11 -26.47 11.99 -24.12
N LEU A 12 -26.20 12.91 -25.05
CA LEU A 12 -25.04 12.84 -25.94
C LEU A 12 -23.71 12.93 -25.17
N LEU A 13 -23.64 13.74 -24.11
CA LEU A 13 -22.45 13.84 -23.26
C LEU A 13 -22.23 12.59 -22.40
N LEU A 14 -23.30 11.91 -21.97
CA LEU A 14 -23.21 10.63 -21.24
C LEU A 14 -22.70 9.48 -22.11
N SER A 15 -22.90 9.51 -23.43
CA SER A 15 -22.40 8.50 -24.36
C SER A 15 -20.88 8.56 -24.63
N PHE A 16 -20.17 9.60 -24.18
CA PHE A 16 -18.71 9.70 -24.31
C PHE A 16 -17.93 9.22 -23.09
N CYS A 17 -18.60 8.64 -22.08
CA CYS A 17 -17.91 8.03 -20.95
C CYS A 17 -17.36 6.66 -21.38
N SER A 18 -16.14 6.64 -21.93
CA SER A 18 -15.41 5.40 -22.09
C SER A 18 -15.12 4.82 -20.71
N LEU A 19 -15.63 3.62 -20.44
CA LEU A 19 -15.27 2.86 -19.25
C LEU A 19 -13.78 2.54 -19.35
N VAL A 20 -12.97 3.23 -18.56
CA VAL A 20 -11.57 2.89 -18.35
C VAL A 20 -11.56 1.64 -17.47
N TYR A 21 -11.35 0.48 -18.10
CA TYR A 21 -11.22 -0.78 -17.38
C TYR A 21 -9.78 -0.95 -16.90
N ALA A 22 -9.59 -0.90 -15.58
CA ALA A 22 -8.35 -1.36 -14.97
C ALA A 22 -8.17 -2.85 -15.31
N ALA A 23 -7.02 -3.23 -15.85
CA ALA A 23 -6.82 -4.58 -16.36
C ALA A 23 -6.54 -5.56 -15.23
N THR A 24 -5.53 -5.32 -14.37
CA THR A 24 -5.18 -6.27 -13.30
C THR A 24 -5.28 -5.71 -11.89
N TYR A 25 -5.62 -6.57 -10.92
CA TYR A 25 -5.57 -6.26 -9.49
C TYR A 25 -5.10 -7.47 -8.66
N ILE A 26 -4.58 -7.14 -7.49
CA ILE A 26 -4.23 -8.09 -6.43
C ILE A 26 -5.36 -8.08 -5.41
N ASN A 27 -5.80 -9.25 -4.93
CA ASN A 27 -6.90 -9.36 -3.98
C ASN A 27 -6.58 -8.86 -2.56
N PHE A 28 -5.35 -8.39 -2.31
CA PHE A 28 -4.89 -7.81 -1.04
C PHE A 28 -4.16 -6.48 -1.27
N THR A 29 -4.24 -5.59 -0.29
CA THR A 29 -3.48 -4.32 -0.26
C THR A 29 -2.16 -4.44 0.52
N ARG A 30 -1.98 -5.54 1.25
CA ARG A 30 -0.77 -5.89 1.99
C ARG A 30 -0.75 -7.39 2.28
N LEU A 31 0.44 -7.93 2.54
CA LEU A 31 0.64 -9.31 2.94
C LEU A 31 1.33 -9.36 4.30
N ILE A 32 0.81 -10.19 5.20
CA ILE A 32 1.49 -10.56 6.44
C ILE A 32 2.02 -11.97 6.26
N LEU A 33 3.31 -12.17 6.51
CA LEU A 33 3.94 -13.47 6.50
C LEU A 33 4.48 -13.77 7.89
N ASN A 34 3.79 -14.65 8.61
CA ASN A 34 4.25 -15.11 9.90
C ASN A 34 5.38 -16.14 9.73
N GLU A 35 6.41 -16.04 10.58
CA GLU A 35 7.55 -16.97 10.57
C GLU A 35 7.12 -18.45 10.67
N THR A 36 6.01 -18.73 11.37
CA THR A 36 5.44 -20.07 11.53
C THR A 36 4.85 -20.65 10.25
N GLU A 37 4.32 -19.80 9.37
CA GLU A 37 3.59 -20.24 8.16
C GLU A 37 4.54 -20.46 6.98
N ARG A 38 5.71 -19.79 6.97
CA ARG A 38 6.78 -19.86 5.94
C ARG A 38 6.35 -19.49 4.52
N GLU A 39 5.06 -19.45 4.21
CA GLU A 39 4.51 -19.01 2.94
C GLU A 39 3.12 -18.35 3.08
N VAL A 40 2.78 -17.51 2.12
CA VAL A 40 1.44 -16.94 1.95
C VAL A 40 1.05 -17.02 0.48
N THR A 41 -0.22 -17.29 0.21
CA THR A 41 -0.77 -17.30 -1.15
C THR A 41 -1.74 -16.17 -1.37
N PHE A 42 -1.68 -15.56 -2.54
CA PHE A 42 -2.60 -14.51 -2.96
C PHE A 42 -2.98 -14.69 -4.44
N GLN A 43 -3.99 -13.95 -4.89
CA GLN A 43 -4.50 -14.06 -6.24
C GLN A 43 -4.31 -12.75 -6.99
N ILE A 44 -3.84 -12.86 -8.23
CA ILE A 44 -3.85 -11.76 -9.20
C ILE A 44 -4.92 -12.08 -10.24
N LYS A 45 -5.79 -11.12 -10.51
CA LYS A 45 -6.86 -11.25 -11.52
C LYS A 45 -6.66 -10.21 -12.62
N ASN A 46 -6.92 -10.61 -13.85
CA ASN A 46 -7.06 -9.73 -15.00
C ASN A 46 -8.55 -9.59 -15.32
N GLU A 47 -9.16 -8.47 -14.96
CA GLU A 47 -10.52 -8.10 -15.38
C GLU A 47 -10.55 -7.52 -16.80
N GLY A 48 -9.40 -7.23 -17.41
CA GLY A 48 -9.31 -6.84 -18.80
C GLY A 48 -9.66 -7.97 -19.76
N ASP A 49 -9.94 -7.62 -21.01
CA ASP A 49 -10.23 -8.61 -22.08
C ASP A 49 -8.94 -9.11 -22.75
N ASN A 50 -7.85 -8.35 -22.61
CA ASN A 50 -6.57 -8.66 -23.25
C ASN A 50 -5.62 -9.36 -22.28
N ALA A 51 -4.85 -10.30 -22.81
CA ALA A 51 -3.78 -10.93 -22.06
C ALA A 51 -2.64 -9.95 -21.75
N VAL A 52 -2.03 -10.13 -20.59
CA VAL A 52 -0.87 -9.37 -20.12
C VAL A 52 0.26 -10.31 -19.70
N LEU A 53 1.48 -9.81 -19.71
CA LEU A 53 2.60 -10.48 -19.06
C LEU A 53 2.79 -9.87 -17.67
N MET A 54 2.77 -10.72 -16.65
CA MET A 54 3.03 -10.33 -15.27
C MET A 54 4.47 -10.66 -14.90
N GLN A 55 5.15 -9.72 -14.24
CA GLN A 55 6.44 -9.93 -13.59
C GLN A 55 6.33 -9.54 -12.12
N LEU A 56 6.71 -10.46 -11.23
CA LEU A 56 6.61 -10.33 -9.78
C LEU A 56 7.99 -10.40 -9.12
N TRP A 57 8.24 -9.55 -8.14
CA TRP A 57 9.45 -9.60 -7.31
C TRP A 57 9.25 -8.90 -5.96
N ILE A 58 10.11 -9.22 -4.99
CA ILE A 58 10.11 -8.63 -3.65
C ILE A 58 11.33 -7.73 -3.49
N ASP A 59 11.14 -6.50 -3.02
CA ASP A 59 12.22 -5.53 -2.74
C ASP A 59 12.23 -5.01 -1.29
N ARG A 60 13.24 -4.20 -0.95
CA ARG A 60 13.51 -3.63 0.38
C ARG A 60 13.27 -2.11 0.49
N ASP A 61 12.42 -1.57 -0.37
CA ASP A 61 11.98 -0.16 -0.44
C ASP A 61 12.64 0.70 -1.55
N ASN A 62 13.73 0.27 -2.17
CA ASN A 62 14.27 1.03 -3.29
C ASN A 62 13.54 0.74 -4.61
N ILE A 63 12.69 1.68 -5.03
CA ILE A 63 11.86 1.58 -6.25
C ILE A 63 12.73 1.48 -7.52
N MET A 64 13.94 2.03 -7.50
CA MET A 64 14.85 2.10 -8.64
C MET A 64 15.66 0.82 -8.85
N ASP A 65 15.71 -0.06 -7.85
CA ASP A 65 16.46 -1.31 -7.98
C ASP A 65 15.81 -2.23 -8.99
N LYS A 66 16.64 -2.77 -9.89
CA LYS A 66 16.17 -3.75 -10.87
C LYS A 66 15.98 -5.12 -10.19
N PRO A 67 14.99 -5.92 -10.62
CA PRO A 67 14.73 -7.25 -10.04
C PRO A 67 15.97 -8.14 -9.95
N GLU A 68 16.91 -8.04 -10.89
CA GLU A 68 18.08 -8.94 -10.97
C GLU A 68 19.13 -8.69 -9.88
N VAL A 69 19.15 -7.49 -9.28
CA VAL A 69 20.15 -7.12 -8.26
C VAL A 69 19.61 -7.18 -6.84
N ILE A 70 18.29 -7.39 -6.69
CA ILE A 70 17.62 -7.39 -5.40
C ILE A 70 17.88 -8.70 -4.66
N LYS A 71 18.38 -8.59 -3.43
CA LYS A 71 18.57 -9.71 -2.52
C LYS A 71 17.59 -9.61 -1.36
N THR A 72 16.55 -10.44 -1.40
CA THR A 72 15.57 -10.58 -0.33
C THR A 72 15.45 -12.05 0.07
N PRO A 73 15.06 -12.34 1.32
CA PRO A 73 14.89 -13.71 1.79
C PRO A 73 13.57 -14.35 1.31
N PHE A 74 13.04 -13.92 0.17
CA PHE A 74 11.75 -14.36 -0.33
C PHE A 74 11.83 -14.87 -1.76
N LEU A 75 11.02 -15.88 -2.04
CA LEU A 75 10.76 -16.37 -3.37
C LEU A 75 9.29 -16.11 -3.71
N VAL A 76 9.03 -15.45 -4.84
CA VAL A 76 7.68 -15.32 -5.41
C VAL A 76 7.55 -16.25 -6.61
N SER A 77 6.47 -17.02 -6.65
CA SER A 77 6.27 -18.05 -7.67
C SER A 77 4.82 -18.10 -8.18
N PRO A 78 4.60 -18.13 -9.52
CA PRO A 78 5.61 -17.93 -10.56
C PRO A 78 6.08 -16.46 -10.64
N PRO A 79 7.36 -16.17 -10.87
CA PRO A 79 7.88 -14.80 -10.94
C PRO A 79 7.55 -14.11 -12.26
N VAL A 80 7.32 -14.87 -13.34
CA VAL A 80 6.89 -14.35 -14.65
C VAL A 80 5.86 -15.29 -15.23
N PHE A 81 4.73 -14.75 -15.69
CA PHE A 81 3.69 -15.55 -16.32
C PHE A 81 2.78 -14.71 -17.20
N ARG A 82 2.17 -15.35 -18.19
CA ARG A 82 1.08 -14.76 -18.97
C ARG A 82 -0.23 -14.92 -18.19
N LEU A 83 -1.02 -13.85 -18.13
CA LEU A 83 -2.35 -13.83 -17.54
C LEU A 83 -3.35 -13.40 -18.62
N ASP A 84 -4.17 -14.35 -19.09
CA ASP A 84 -5.19 -14.06 -20.09
C ASP A 84 -6.34 -13.22 -19.51
N GLY A 85 -7.14 -12.62 -20.40
CA GLY A 85 -8.26 -11.77 -20.00
C GLY A 85 -9.31 -12.56 -19.23
N LYS A 86 -9.93 -11.92 -18.23
CA LYS A 86 -10.88 -12.51 -17.27
C LYS A 86 -10.34 -13.67 -16.43
N GLU A 87 -9.05 -13.99 -16.55
CA GLU A 87 -8.44 -15.06 -15.77
C GLU A 87 -7.85 -14.57 -14.45
N SER A 88 -7.56 -15.53 -13.58
CA SER A 88 -6.82 -15.31 -12.35
C SER A 88 -5.71 -16.33 -12.19
N ARG A 89 -4.69 -15.98 -11.41
CA ARG A 89 -3.58 -16.86 -11.04
C ARG A 89 -3.30 -16.74 -9.55
N ILE A 90 -3.07 -17.89 -8.92
CA ILE A 90 -2.61 -17.97 -7.54
C ILE A 90 -1.09 -17.84 -7.54
N ILE A 91 -0.60 -16.95 -6.70
CA ILE A 91 0.81 -16.67 -6.48
C ILE A 91 1.19 -17.13 -5.08
N ARG A 92 2.36 -17.73 -4.95
CA ARG A 92 2.97 -18.13 -3.69
C ARG A 92 4.13 -17.20 -3.38
N LEU A 93 4.13 -16.64 -2.18
CA LEU A 93 5.26 -15.93 -1.60
C LEU A 93 5.82 -16.76 -0.46
N GLN A 94 7.05 -17.21 -0.57
CA GLN A 94 7.71 -18.08 0.39
C GLN A 94 8.90 -17.38 1.04
N PHE A 95 9.06 -17.54 2.35
CA PHE A 95 10.27 -17.16 3.07
C PHE A 95 11.30 -18.28 2.99
N ILE A 96 12.47 -17.95 2.48
CA ILE A 96 13.56 -18.89 2.17
C ILE A 96 14.83 -18.61 2.99
N ASP A 97 14.79 -17.68 3.96
CA ASP A 97 15.97 -17.43 4.81
C ASP A 97 16.29 -18.63 5.68
N ASP A 98 17.57 -19.00 5.65
CA ASP A 98 18.23 -19.99 6.49
C ASP A 98 19.39 -19.35 7.31
N LYS A 99 19.68 -18.06 7.11
CA LYS A 99 20.85 -17.36 7.67
C LYS A 99 20.54 -16.42 8.83
N ASN A 100 19.30 -16.39 9.33
CA ASN A 100 18.84 -15.44 10.36
C ASN A 100 19.16 -13.97 9.99
N LEU A 101 18.94 -13.57 8.74
CA LEU A 101 19.21 -12.20 8.27
C LEU A 101 18.17 -11.19 8.79
N LEU A 102 17.02 -11.69 9.26
CA LEU A 102 15.94 -10.86 9.79
C LEU A 102 15.97 -10.80 11.31
N THR A 103 15.50 -9.67 11.84
CA THR A 103 15.34 -9.46 13.28
C THR A 103 14.29 -10.40 13.84
N LYS A 104 14.52 -10.92 15.05
CA LYS A 104 13.58 -11.84 15.73
C LYS A 104 12.55 -11.14 16.61
N ASN A 105 12.74 -9.84 16.84
CA ASN A 105 11.98 -9.07 17.83
C ASN A 105 11.26 -7.85 17.22
N THR A 106 11.36 -7.63 15.91
CA THR A 106 10.65 -6.57 15.18
C THR A 106 10.12 -7.11 13.87
N GLU A 107 9.01 -6.58 13.41
CA GLU A 107 8.61 -6.81 12.02
C GLU A 107 9.67 -6.27 11.06
N SER A 108 9.74 -6.87 9.87
CA SER A 108 10.53 -6.38 8.76
C SER A 108 9.61 -6.00 7.59
N LEU A 109 9.82 -4.82 7.01
CA LEU A 109 9.07 -4.32 5.85
C LEU A 109 9.77 -4.66 4.54
N PHE A 110 8.99 -5.17 3.59
CA PHE A 110 9.34 -5.41 2.20
C PHE A 110 8.20 -4.95 1.30
N TRP A 111 8.41 -5.01 0.00
CA TRP A 111 7.36 -4.69 -0.98
C TRP A 111 7.27 -5.75 -2.06
N LEU A 112 6.05 -6.20 -2.32
CA LEU A 112 5.72 -6.96 -3.52
C LEU A 112 5.47 -5.98 -4.66
N ASN A 113 6.14 -6.24 -5.77
CA ASN A 113 5.93 -5.55 -7.03
C ASN A 113 5.26 -6.48 -8.01
N ALA A 114 4.19 -5.99 -8.64
CA ALA A 114 3.52 -6.64 -9.74
C ALA A 114 3.52 -5.71 -10.95
N LEU A 115 4.40 -5.98 -11.90
CA LEU A 115 4.48 -5.25 -13.16
C LEU A 115 3.60 -5.95 -14.20
N GLU A 116 2.62 -5.22 -14.70
CA GLU A 116 1.78 -5.59 -15.83
C GLU A 116 2.37 -5.00 -17.11
N ILE A 117 2.73 -5.88 -18.05
CA ILE A 117 3.22 -5.50 -19.37
C ILE A 117 2.16 -5.89 -20.41
N PRO A 118 1.44 -4.92 -21.00
CA PRO A 118 0.44 -5.21 -22.01
C PRO A 118 1.08 -5.69 -23.33
N ARG A 119 0.29 -6.37 -24.16
CA ARG A 119 0.71 -6.71 -25.52
C ARG A 119 0.99 -5.44 -26.31
N LYS A 120 2.01 -5.48 -27.17
CA LYS A 120 2.30 -4.39 -28.11
C LYS A 120 1.03 -4.02 -28.88
N ALA A 121 0.68 -2.74 -28.86
CA ALA A 121 -0.46 -2.23 -29.60
C ALA A 121 -0.24 -2.47 -31.10
N LYS A 122 -1.26 -3.02 -31.78
CA LYS A 122 -1.26 -3.10 -33.24
C LYS A 122 -1.80 -1.77 -33.77
N GLY A 123 -0.90 -0.85 -34.12
CA GLY A 123 -1.27 0.36 -34.87
C GLY A 123 -1.06 0.19 -36.37
N LYS A 124 -1.65 1.09 -37.15
CA LYS A 124 -1.26 1.27 -38.55
C LYS A 124 0.17 1.83 -38.61
N GLU A 125 0.95 1.47 -39.62
CA GLU A 125 2.25 2.09 -39.86
C GLU A 125 2.11 3.62 -39.89
N GLY A 126 3.00 4.33 -39.18
CA GLY A 126 2.97 5.79 -39.06
C GLY A 126 2.08 6.36 -37.95
N ALA A 127 1.34 5.54 -37.19
CA ALA A 127 0.59 6.03 -36.03
C ALA A 127 1.49 6.21 -34.79
N ALA A 128 1.37 7.35 -34.11
CA ALA A 128 1.95 7.53 -32.78
C ALA A 128 1.16 6.70 -31.75
N LEU A 129 1.77 5.65 -31.21
CA LEU A 129 1.17 4.78 -30.21
C LEU A 129 1.81 5.05 -28.86
N LEU A 130 0.98 5.39 -27.86
CA LEU A 130 1.38 5.41 -26.46
C LEU A 130 1.05 4.05 -25.83
N GLN A 131 2.04 3.42 -25.20
CA GLN A 131 1.86 2.20 -24.44
C GLN A 131 2.35 2.42 -23.00
N VAL A 132 1.51 2.06 -22.03
CA VAL A 132 1.77 2.24 -20.60
C VAL A 132 1.80 0.85 -19.94
N ALA A 133 2.79 0.64 -19.08
CA ALA A 133 2.87 -0.52 -18.19
C ALA A 133 2.65 -0.04 -16.76
N PHE A 134 1.91 -0.80 -15.96
CA PHE A 134 1.58 -0.44 -14.58
C PHE A 134 2.33 -1.35 -13.61
N ARG A 135 2.96 -0.75 -12.59
CA ARG A 135 3.58 -1.48 -11.48
C ARG A 135 2.76 -1.23 -10.22
N THR A 136 2.02 -2.23 -9.78
CA THR A 136 1.36 -2.21 -8.47
C THR A 136 2.34 -2.64 -7.40
N ARG A 137 2.40 -1.89 -6.31
CA ARG A 137 3.30 -2.16 -5.18
C ARG A 137 2.50 -2.27 -3.89
N ILE A 138 2.64 -3.38 -3.18
CA ILE A 138 1.97 -3.61 -1.89
C ILE A 138 2.98 -3.99 -0.80
N LYS A 139 2.69 -3.59 0.43
CA LYS A 139 3.57 -3.85 1.58
C LYS A 139 3.54 -5.33 1.94
N VAL A 140 4.70 -5.89 2.26
CA VAL A 140 4.88 -7.25 2.76
C VAL A 140 5.55 -7.15 4.12
N PHE A 141 4.88 -7.61 5.16
CA PHE A 141 5.41 -7.62 6.52
C PHE A 141 5.83 -9.03 6.90
N TYR A 142 7.10 -9.21 7.20
CA TYR A 142 7.58 -10.41 7.86
C TYR A 142 7.43 -10.25 9.35
N ARG A 143 6.68 -11.15 9.99
CA ARG A 143 6.38 -11.14 11.41
C ARG A 143 7.07 -12.32 12.10
N PRO A 144 8.12 -12.05 12.91
CA PRO A 144 8.80 -13.09 13.67
C PRO A 144 7.88 -13.83 14.63
N LEU A 145 8.27 -15.03 15.04
CA LEU A 145 7.51 -15.88 15.95
C LEU A 145 7.09 -15.16 17.23
N ALA A 146 7.99 -14.36 17.82
CA ALA A 146 7.73 -13.61 19.05
C ALA A 146 6.58 -12.59 18.91
N LEU A 147 6.28 -12.16 17.69
CA LEU A 147 5.24 -11.17 17.38
C LEU A 147 3.97 -11.79 16.79
N ALA A 148 4.05 -12.97 16.19
CA ALA A 148 2.94 -13.61 15.48
C ALA A 148 1.71 -13.87 16.38
N GLN A 149 1.92 -14.02 17.69
CA GLN A 149 0.84 -14.27 18.67
C GLN A 149 0.29 -12.98 19.30
N LEU A 150 0.87 -11.82 19.02
CA LEU A 150 0.43 -10.55 19.60
C LEU A 150 -0.66 -9.91 18.72
N ASN A 151 -1.63 -9.29 19.37
CA ASN A 151 -2.69 -8.55 18.69
C ASN A 151 -2.21 -7.12 18.38
N THR A 152 -2.09 -6.78 17.08
CA THR A 152 -1.61 -5.47 16.59
C THR A 152 -2.46 -4.30 17.07
N GLU A 153 -3.79 -4.45 17.10
CA GLU A 153 -4.72 -3.42 17.58
C GLU A 153 -4.52 -3.13 19.08
N GLN A 154 -4.29 -4.15 19.89
CA GLN A 154 -3.99 -3.96 21.32
C GLN A 154 -2.64 -3.27 21.52
N GLN A 155 -1.64 -3.59 20.70
CA GLN A 155 -0.31 -2.98 20.78
C GLN A 155 -0.30 -1.50 20.37
N LEU A 156 -1.25 -1.07 19.53
CA LEU A 156 -1.39 0.32 19.10
C LEU A 156 -1.58 1.31 20.28
N LYS A 157 -2.05 0.83 21.44
CA LYS A 157 -2.13 1.62 22.69
C LYS A 157 -0.75 2.10 23.18
N ASN A 158 0.31 1.40 22.79
CA ASN A 158 1.69 1.74 23.13
C ASN A 158 2.33 2.71 22.11
N ILE A 159 1.58 3.19 21.11
CA ILE A 159 1.99 4.39 20.37
C ILE A 159 1.74 5.58 21.29
N ASN A 160 2.73 6.45 21.47
CA ASN A 160 2.59 7.67 22.23
C ASN A 160 2.35 8.86 21.32
N VAL A 161 1.60 9.84 21.82
CA VAL A 161 1.42 11.14 21.18
C VAL A 161 1.99 12.19 22.12
N LEU A 162 2.97 12.95 21.64
CA LEU A 162 3.70 13.94 22.43
C LEU A 162 3.69 15.28 21.70
N LYS A 163 3.50 16.37 22.45
CA LYS A 163 3.81 17.72 21.94
C LYS A 163 5.30 17.97 22.11
N ILE A 164 5.98 18.33 21.03
CA ILE A 164 7.42 18.61 21.03
C ILE A 164 7.70 19.97 20.37
N SER A 165 8.90 20.51 20.58
CA SER A 165 9.39 21.67 19.84
C SER A 165 10.07 21.22 18.54
N CYS A 166 9.76 21.88 17.42
CA CYS A 166 10.40 21.73 16.12
C CYS A 166 10.57 23.11 15.49
N ASP A 167 11.80 23.51 15.12
CA ASP A 167 12.08 24.74 14.36
C ASP A 167 11.37 25.99 14.90
N ASP A 168 11.50 26.24 16.21
CA ASP A 168 10.87 27.34 16.95
C ASP A 168 9.31 27.35 16.92
N LYS A 169 8.71 26.26 16.46
CA LYS A 169 7.28 25.97 16.49
C LYS A 169 7.03 24.70 17.31
N TYR A 170 5.76 24.34 17.52
CA TYR A 170 5.42 23.04 18.07
C TYR A 170 5.12 22.02 16.96
N CYS A 171 5.39 20.75 17.23
CA CYS A 171 4.87 19.61 16.47
C CYS A 171 4.09 18.68 17.40
N ILE A 172 3.27 17.82 16.79
CA ILE A 172 2.81 16.61 17.45
C ILE A 172 3.64 15.44 16.93
N ARG A 173 4.39 14.79 17.84
CA ARG A 173 5.11 13.55 17.61
C ARG A 173 4.20 12.35 17.88
N ILE A 174 4.07 11.48 16.89
CA ILE A 174 3.52 10.13 17.05
C ILE A 174 4.72 9.19 17.17
N GLU A 175 4.90 8.59 18.33
CA GLU A 175 6.03 7.71 18.64
C GLU A 175 5.54 6.27 18.74
N ASN A 176 6.03 5.40 17.86
CA ASN A 176 5.71 3.98 17.89
C ASN A 176 6.70 3.23 18.79
N ARG A 177 6.26 2.85 19.99
CA ARG A 177 7.09 2.04 20.93
C ARG A 177 6.87 0.54 20.78
N THR A 178 6.25 0.10 19.69
CA THR A 178 5.96 -1.31 19.45
C THR A 178 6.94 -1.92 18.46
N PRO A 179 7.05 -3.25 18.43
CA PRO A 179 7.82 -3.96 17.40
C PRO A 179 7.10 -4.06 16.04
N PHE A 180 5.93 -3.44 15.88
CA PHE A 180 5.11 -3.50 14.67
C PHE A 180 5.27 -2.26 13.80
N HIS A 181 5.02 -2.44 12.51
CA HIS A 181 4.82 -1.36 11.58
C HIS A 181 3.35 -0.91 11.59
N TYR A 182 3.09 0.41 11.53
CA TYR A 182 1.73 0.92 11.32
C TYR A 182 1.66 1.81 10.08
N SER A 183 0.54 1.71 9.36
CA SER A 183 0.22 2.59 8.24
C SER A 183 -0.98 3.45 8.63
N LEU A 184 -0.72 4.69 8.99
CA LEU A 184 -1.74 5.69 9.31
C LEU A 184 -2.31 6.25 8.01
N LEU A 185 -3.63 6.28 7.88
CA LEU A 185 -4.32 6.96 6.79
C LEU A 185 -4.51 8.43 7.11
N LYS A 186 -4.87 8.73 8.36
CA LYS A 186 -5.12 10.08 8.82
C LYS A 186 -5.05 10.21 10.33
N VAL A 187 -4.87 11.47 10.74
CA VAL A 187 -4.92 11.91 12.13
C VAL A 187 -6.08 12.89 12.29
N THR A 188 -6.96 12.64 13.25
CA THR A 188 -8.06 13.55 13.58
C THR A 188 -7.69 14.33 14.85
N LEU A 189 -7.74 15.65 14.77
CA LEU A 189 -7.49 16.54 15.90
C LEU A 189 -8.73 16.69 16.79
N THR A 190 -8.55 17.22 18.00
CA THR A 190 -9.64 17.48 18.96
C THR A 190 -10.73 18.43 18.43
N ASN A 191 -10.38 19.39 17.56
CA ASN A 191 -11.34 20.23 16.85
C ASN A 191 -12.05 19.56 15.65
N GLY A 192 -11.76 18.29 15.37
CA GLY A 192 -12.35 17.53 14.26
C GLY A 192 -11.67 17.70 12.91
N LYS A 193 -10.60 18.50 12.80
CA LYS A 193 -9.81 18.59 11.57
C LYS A 193 -9.09 17.25 11.31
N GLU A 194 -9.15 16.79 10.06
CA GLU A 194 -8.41 15.61 9.59
C GLU A 194 -7.14 16.03 8.85
N ILE A 195 -6.03 15.36 9.15
CA ILE A 195 -4.74 15.49 8.47
C ILE A 195 -4.46 14.15 7.78
N ASN A 196 -4.53 14.14 6.45
CA ASN A 196 -4.38 12.93 5.62
C ASN A 196 -3.05 12.92 4.85
N ASP A 197 -2.44 14.09 4.62
CA ASP A 197 -1.10 14.22 4.05
C ASP A 197 -0.06 14.06 5.17
N LEU A 198 0.24 12.83 5.54
CA LEU A 198 1.18 12.49 6.61
C LEU A 198 2.59 12.28 6.03
N PRO A 199 3.66 12.64 6.76
CA PRO A 199 5.03 12.29 6.37
C PRO A 199 5.19 10.80 6.06
N GLN A 200 6.09 10.45 5.13
CA GLN A 200 6.36 9.05 4.74
C GLN A 200 5.09 8.25 4.38
N ASP A 201 4.10 8.92 3.78
CA ASP A 201 2.78 8.36 3.45
C ASP A 201 2.08 7.68 4.65
N GLY A 202 2.26 8.25 5.84
CA GLY A 202 1.66 7.75 7.08
C GLY A 202 2.31 6.48 7.62
N MET A 203 3.43 6.03 7.05
CA MET A 203 4.17 4.87 7.54
C MET A 203 4.94 5.20 8.81
N ILE A 204 4.74 4.40 9.86
CA ILE A 204 5.53 4.47 11.10
C ILE A 204 6.22 3.11 11.31
N LEU A 205 7.55 3.14 11.46
CA LEU A 205 8.37 1.94 11.64
C LEU A 205 8.40 1.53 13.12
N PRO A 206 8.79 0.27 13.43
CA PRO A 206 9.02 -0.17 14.81
C PRO A 206 10.02 0.74 15.51
N TYR A 207 9.71 1.13 16.75
CA TYR A 207 10.58 1.98 17.59
C TYR A 207 11.00 3.30 16.94
N SER A 208 10.20 3.82 16.00
CA SER A 208 10.42 5.10 15.33
C SER A 208 9.33 6.12 15.67
N PHE A 209 9.47 7.33 15.14
CA PHE A 209 8.47 8.37 15.31
C PHE A 209 8.19 9.10 14.00
N MET A 210 7.07 9.83 13.99
CA MET A 210 6.67 10.75 12.93
C MET A 210 6.23 12.07 13.55
N ASP A 211 6.72 13.18 13.02
CA ASP A 211 6.40 14.51 13.51
C ASP A 211 5.46 15.23 12.54
N ILE A 212 4.32 15.69 13.06
CA ILE A 212 3.33 16.47 12.33
C ILE A 212 3.55 17.94 12.67
N SER A 213 3.98 18.71 11.66
CA SER A 213 4.23 20.15 11.78
C SER A 213 2.97 20.92 12.18
N SER A 214 3.14 21.94 13.03
CA SER A 214 2.07 22.87 13.44
C SER A 214 1.36 23.57 12.29
N GLU A 215 1.97 23.70 11.11
CA GLU A 215 1.29 24.26 9.93
C GLU A 215 0.07 23.43 9.51
N LYS A 216 0.13 22.11 9.75
CA LYS A 216 -0.98 21.20 9.53
C LYS A 216 -1.98 21.23 10.70
N ILE A 217 -1.59 21.76 11.85
CA ILE A 217 -2.38 21.83 13.09
C ILE A 217 -3.01 23.22 13.22
N VAL A 218 -4.27 23.33 12.81
CA VAL A 218 -4.99 24.62 12.88
C VAL A 218 -5.65 24.77 14.24
N GLY A 219 -5.33 25.86 14.95
CA GLY A 219 -5.88 26.20 16.26
C GLY A 219 -4.85 26.05 17.39
N THR A 220 -5.08 26.75 18.51
CA THR A 220 -4.27 26.64 19.73
C THR A 220 -4.67 25.38 20.51
N ASN A 221 -3.72 24.79 21.25
CA ASN A 221 -3.92 23.63 22.14
C ASN A 221 -4.60 22.41 21.50
N GLN A 222 -4.39 22.17 20.21
CA GLN A 222 -4.91 20.95 19.58
C GLN A 222 -4.09 19.72 20.00
N ASP A 223 -4.80 18.61 20.23
CA ASP A 223 -4.23 17.29 20.45
C ASP A 223 -4.80 16.31 19.42
N ILE A 224 -4.23 15.11 19.34
CA ILE A 224 -4.79 14.04 18.51
C ILE A 224 -5.96 13.43 19.27
N LYS A 225 -7.14 13.44 18.65
CA LYS A 225 -8.34 12.74 19.11
C LYS A 225 -8.35 11.28 18.69
N SER A 226 -7.91 11.00 17.46
CA SER A 226 -7.86 9.63 16.96
C SER A 226 -6.84 9.44 15.85
N LEU A 227 -6.33 8.22 15.76
CA LEU A 227 -5.52 7.74 14.64
C LEU A 227 -6.38 6.79 13.80
N THR A 228 -6.44 7.04 12.49
CA THR A 228 -7.03 6.12 11.53
C THR A 228 -5.91 5.37 10.84
N TRP A 229 -5.96 4.05 10.84
CA TRP A 229 -4.87 3.19 10.37
C TRP A 229 -5.42 1.97 9.62
N ILE A 230 -4.56 1.31 8.85
CA ILE A 230 -4.89 0.09 8.13
C ILE A 230 -4.42 -1.12 8.95
N ASP A 231 -5.32 -2.07 9.22
CA ASP A 231 -4.99 -3.33 9.90
C ASP A 231 -4.31 -4.36 8.97
N ASP A 232 -4.03 -5.54 9.51
CA ASP A 232 -3.39 -6.66 8.80
C ASP A 232 -4.21 -7.16 7.60
N PHE A 233 -5.53 -6.98 7.64
CA PHE A 233 -6.47 -7.41 6.60
C PHE A 233 -6.75 -6.32 5.56
N GLY A 234 -6.10 -5.16 5.69
CA GLY A 234 -6.33 -4.03 4.79
C GLY A 234 -7.57 -3.21 5.15
N VAL A 235 -8.16 -3.41 6.33
CA VAL A 235 -9.37 -2.71 6.77
C VAL A 235 -8.98 -1.45 7.55
N GLU A 236 -9.73 -0.36 7.30
CA GLU A 236 -9.60 0.87 8.06
C GLU A 236 -10.09 0.67 9.51
N ARG A 237 -9.24 1.07 10.46
CA ARG A 237 -9.49 1.04 11.90
C ARG A 237 -9.25 2.41 12.50
N ILE A 238 -10.00 2.71 13.56
CA ILE A 238 -9.89 3.97 14.30
C ILE A 238 -9.48 3.64 15.74
N SER A 239 -8.41 4.29 16.20
CA SER A 239 -7.99 4.25 17.60
C SER A 239 -8.17 5.62 18.22
N LEU A 240 -9.00 5.69 19.26
CA LEU A 240 -9.17 6.88 20.08
C LEU A 240 -7.91 7.12 20.93
N ARG A 241 -7.69 8.39 21.28
CA ARG A 241 -6.56 8.88 22.07
C ARG A 241 -7.04 9.68 23.27
#